data_AF-A0A4Q3MNI8-F1
#
_entry.id   AF-A0A4Q3MNI8-F1
#
_cell.length_a   1.000
_cell.length_b   1.000
_cell.length_c   1.000
_cell.angle_alpha   90.00
_cell.angle_beta   90.00
_cell.angle_gamma   90.00
#
_symmetry.space_group_name_H-M   'P 1'
#
loop_
_entity.id
_entity.type
_entity.pdbx_description
1 polymer ?
#
loop_
_entity_poly.entity_id
_entity_poly.type
_entity_poly.pdbx_seq_one_letter_code
_entity_poly.pdbx_strand_id
1 'polypeptide(L)'
;MLVEERWIFVSIACSVSACGGGDSNAPVSAAACFDASTFAPGPAIVQKLEDRTMRWVVEDGLTTFNGVASLVTRTAVISYYDNRTPSSTQKSFYGSITGPEIIYYGHYHSFGSFLNLTAVSETTVYSAPFVERRYTMKVGESFDFSNSGKTRRESPAIVPYEYEYTIVVTAKFEGFEEVSIGDRTVKACKFSEGKKTDWHYRGMRIQWVNPDRPAENIRTLSLTRNGEAY
;
A
#
# COMPACT_ATOMS: atom_id res chain seq x y z
N MET A 1 -25.91 -7.57 2.94
CA MET A 1 -24.79 -8.46 2.59
C MET A 1 -23.57 -7.56 2.49
N LEU A 2 -22.65 -7.66 3.44
CA LEU A 2 -21.55 -6.71 3.55
C LEU A 2 -20.57 -6.96 2.40
N VAL A 3 -20.51 -6.01 1.47
CA VAL A 3 -19.39 -5.93 0.53
C VAL A 3 -18.21 -5.46 1.37
N GLU A 4 -17.43 -6.42 1.87
CA GLU A 4 -16.23 -6.13 2.66
C GLU A 4 -15.38 -5.13 1.89
N GLU A 5 -15.18 -3.98 2.53
CA GLU A 5 -14.84 -2.77 1.80
C GLU A 5 -13.46 -2.90 1.18
N ARG A 6 -13.24 -2.15 0.10
CA ARG A 6 -11.98 -2.21 -0.65
C ARG A 6 -10.82 -1.81 0.26
N TRP A 7 -10.15 -2.81 0.81
CA TRP A 7 -8.79 -2.71 1.31
C TRP A 7 -7.85 -2.49 0.13
N ILE A 8 -7.97 -1.34 -0.53
CA ILE A 8 -6.88 -0.77 -1.31
C ILE A 8 -5.73 -0.70 -0.33
N PHE A 9 -4.69 -1.52 -0.51
CA PHE A 9 -3.49 -1.36 0.27
C PHE A 9 -2.93 0.02 -0.02
N VAL A 10 -3.08 0.91 0.96
CA VAL A 10 -2.21 2.06 1.13
C VAL A 10 -0.83 1.52 1.51
N SER A 11 -0.14 0.98 0.51
CA SER A 11 1.30 1.15 0.39
C SER A 11 1.59 2.66 0.30
N ILE A 12 2.84 3.10 0.51
CA ILE A 12 3.20 4.52 0.32
C ILE A 12 2.79 5.03 -1.08
N ALA A 13 2.61 4.11 -2.04
CA ALA A 13 1.86 4.18 -3.30
C ALA A 13 0.66 5.15 -3.45
N CYS A 14 0.00 5.61 -2.39
CA CYS A 14 -1.12 6.55 -2.51
C CYS A 14 -0.73 8.01 -2.27
N SER A 15 0.47 8.29 -1.72
CA SER A 15 0.76 9.59 -1.09
C SER A 15 2.20 10.08 -1.26
N VAL A 16 2.42 11.33 -0.83
CA VAL A 16 3.70 12.09 -0.76
C VAL A 16 4.11 12.71 -2.12
N SER A 17 5.19 13.51 -2.26
CA SER A 17 5.57 14.22 -3.51
C SER A 17 7.02 14.72 -3.56
N ALA A 18 7.35 15.55 -4.57
CA ALA A 18 8.57 16.33 -4.63
C ALA A 18 8.36 17.76 -5.18
N CYS A 19 8.78 18.76 -4.38
CA CYS A 19 9.39 20.00 -4.84
C CYS A 19 10.23 20.61 -3.71
N GLY A 20 11.48 20.15 -3.56
CA GLY A 20 12.31 20.41 -2.37
C GLY A 20 13.68 21.01 -2.66
N GLY A 21 13.75 22.15 -3.36
CA GLY A 21 14.97 22.95 -3.44
C GLY A 21 15.50 23.32 -2.05
N GLY A 22 16.82 23.34 -1.89
CA GLY A 22 17.48 23.36 -0.59
C GLY A 22 17.75 24.75 -0.02
N ASP A 23 18.00 24.78 1.29
CA ASP A 23 19.08 25.60 1.86
C ASP A 23 19.65 24.90 3.11
N SER A 24 20.78 25.38 3.60
CA SER A 24 21.80 24.67 4.40
C SER A 24 21.43 24.19 5.83
N ASN A 25 20.16 24.20 6.22
CA ASN A 25 19.65 23.46 7.38
C ASN A 25 18.77 22.31 6.88
N ALA A 26 19.32 21.09 6.84
CA ALA A 26 18.71 19.95 6.16
C ALA A 26 17.23 19.75 6.57
N PRO A 27 16.25 19.97 5.66
CA PRO A 27 14.85 19.92 6.03
C PRO A 27 14.45 18.49 6.40
N VAL A 28 13.75 18.35 7.52
CA VAL A 28 13.15 17.08 7.93
C VAL A 28 12.24 16.59 6.80
N SER A 29 12.60 15.44 6.23
CA SER A 29 12.00 14.93 5.00
C SER A 29 11.49 13.50 5.16
N ALA A 30 10.42 13.18 4.43
CA ALA A 30 9.82 11.85 4.37
C ALA A 30 10.79 10.74 3.91
N ALA A 31 11.93 11.09 3.30
CA ALA A 31 12.98 10.17 2.82
C ALA A 31 13.42 9.16 3.88
N ALA A 32 13.50 9.57 5.15
CA ALA A 32 13.93 8.71 6.25
C ALA A 32 12.96 7.54 6.54
N CYS A 33 11.74 7.57 5.98
CA CYS A 33 10.75 6.50 6.09
C CYS A 33 10.66 5.62 4.84
N PHE A 34 11.44 5.91 3.80
CA PHE A 34 11.57 5.04 2.63
C PHE A 34 12.75 4.10 2.78
N ASP A 35 12.52 2.83 2.47
CA ASP A 35 13.56 1.81 2.44
C ASP A 35 13.34 0.98 1.16
N ALA A 36 14.21 1.18 0.17
CA ALA A 36 14.12 0.48 -1.11
C ALA A 36 14.21 -1.05 -0.95
N SER A 37 14.83 -1.55 0.13
CA SER A 37 14.91 -3.00 0.40
C SER A 37 13.55 -3.63 0.73
N THR A 38 12.53 -2.82 1.08
CA THR A 38 11.13 -3.24 1.25
C THR A 38 10.52 -3.73 -0.07
N PHE A 39 10.98 -3.14 -1.17
CA PHE A 39 10.53 -3.44 -2.52
C PHE A 39 11.56 -4.26 -3.32
N ALA A 40 12.64 -4.70 -2.66
CA ALA A 40 13.59 -5.65 -3.22
C ALA A 40 13.08 -7.10 -3.03
N PRO A 41 13.29 -7.99 -4.02
CA PRO A 41 13.03 -9.42 -3.90
C PRO A 41 13.65 -10.04 -2.64
N GLY A 42 12.97 -11.01 -2.02
CA GLY A 42 13.54 -11.77 -0.90
C GLY A 42 12.53 -12.35 0.08
N PRO A 43 12.95 -12.66 1.33
CA PRO A 43 12.09 -13.22 2.36
C PRO A 43 10.88 -12.34 2.65
N ALA A 44 9.75 -12.98 2.93
CA ALA A 44 8.50 -12.31 3.23
C ALA A 44 8.63 -11.36 4.43
N ILE A 45 8.02 -10.18 4.32
CA ILE A 45 7.77 -9.29 5.45
C ILE A 45 6.39 -9.65 6.01
N VAL A 46 6.32 -10.00 7.29
CA VAL A 46 5.08 -10.41 7.96
C VAL A 46 4.66 -9.32 8.94
N GLN A 47 3.46 -8.80 8.72
CA GLN A 47 2.86 -7.75 9.52
C GLN A 47 1.64 -8.33 10.23
N LYS A 48 1.74 -8.53 11.55
CA LYS A 48 0.60 -8.89 12.39
C LYS A 48 -0.12 -7.62 12.82
N LEU A 49 -1.43 -7.58 12.62
CA LEU A 49 -2.32 -6.55 13.11
C LEU A 49 -3.17 -7.12 14.27
N GLU A 50 -4.00 -6.28 14.88
CA GLU A 50 -4.86 -6.67 16.02
C GLU A 50 -5.87 -7.78 15.66
N ASP A 51 -6.39 -7.80 14.43
CA ASP A 51 -7.46 -8.71 13.96
C ASP A 51 -7.06 -9.66 12.82
N ARG A 52 -5.91 -9.42 12.18
CA ARG A 52 -5.44 -10.17 11.00
C ARG A 52 -3.93 -10.23 10.86
N THR A 53 -3.44 -11.13 10.02
CA THR A 53 -2.04 -11.16 9.56
C THR A 53 -1.98 -10.79 8.09
N MET A 54 -1.04 -9.90 7.73
CA MET A 54 -0.71 -9.59 6.34
C MET A 54 0.70 -10.11 6.04
N ARG A 55 0.82 -10.98 5.04
CA ARG A 55 2.10 -11.50 4.53
C ARG A 55 2.43 -10.83 3.21
N TRP A 56 3.56 -10.13 3.17
CA TRP A 56 4.03 -9.37 2.03
C TRP A 56 5.23 -10.11 1.43
N VAL A 57 5.18 -10.40 0.13
CA VAL A 57 6.27 -11.04 -0.62
C VAL A 57 6.53 -10.20 -1.86
N VAL A 58 7.78 -9.82 -2.07
CA VAL A 58 8.22 -9.29 -3.36
C VAL A 58 8.99 -10.42 -4.04
N GLU A 59 8.49 -10.84 -5.19
CA GLU A 59 9.05 -11.96 -5.93
C GLU A 59 9.88 -11.41 -7.10
N ASP A 60 11.09 -11.94 -7.26
CA ASP A 60 11.87 -11.71 -8.47
C ASP A 60 11.17 -12.40 -9.62
N GLY A 61 10.70 -11.62 -10.59
CA GLY A 61 9.87 -12.16 -11.66
C GLY A 61 9.46 -11.06 -12.62
N LEU A 62 10.19 -10.98 -13.74
CA LEU A 62 9.88 -10.13 -14.89
C LEU A 62 8.55 -10.56 -15.52
N THR A 63 7.44 -10.06 -14.98
CA THR A 63 6.10 -10.35 -15.47
C THR A 63 5.70 -9.40 -16.60
N THR A 64 4.60 -9.73 -17.28
CA THR A 64 3.92 -8.82 -18.21
C THR A 64 2.53 -8.48 -17.67
N PHE A 65 2.22 -7.19 -17.57
CA PHE A 65 0.90 -6.69 -17.16
C PHE A 65 0.41 -5.63 -18.16
N ASN A 66 -0.80 -5.80 -18.68
CA ASN A 66 -1.41 -4.91 -19.67
C ASN A 66 -0.47 -4.51 -20.83
N GLY A 67 0.23 -5.49 -21.42
CA GLY A 67 1.18 -5.28 -22.52
C GLY A 67 2.54 -4.70 -22.12
N VAL A 68 2.75 -4.31 -20.86
CA VAL A 68 4.06 -3.85 -20.35
C VAL A 68 4.81 -5.05 -19.75
N ALA A 69 5.94 -5.39 -20.35
CA ALA A 69 6.81 -6.48 -19.92
C ALA A 69 7.89 -6.02 -18.91
N SER A 70 8.60 -6.98 -18.33
CA SER A 70 9.73 -6.75 -17.41
C SER A 70 9.37 -6.01 -16.13
N LEU A 71 8.16 -6.27 -15.61
CA LEU A 71 7.68 -5.68 -14.35
C LEU A 71 7.98 -6.58 -13.15
N VAL A 72 8.30 -5.99 -12.00
CA VAL A 72 8.40 -6.66 -10.70
C VAL A 72 7.00 -6.88 -10.13
N THR A 73 6.77 -8.04 -9.48
CA THR A 73 5.48 -8.34 -8.82
C THR A 73 5.63 -8.35 -7.31
N ARG A 74 4.84 -7.54 -6.61
CA ARG A 74 4.59 -7.67 -5.17
C ARG A 74 3.30 -8.42 -4.94
N THR A 75 3.34 -9.52 -4.20
CA THR A 75 2.18 -10.29 -3.75
C THR A 75 1.96 -10.04 -2.25
N ALA A 76 0.78 -9.57 -1.86
CA ALA A 76 0.35 -9.46 -0.47
C ALA A 76 -0.84 -10.39 -0.21
N VAL A 77 -0.76 -11.22 0.83
CA VAL A 77 -1.84 -12.11 1.27
C VAL A 77 -2.31 -11.63 2.65
N ILE A 78 -3.58 -11.25 2.76
CA ILE A 78 -4.24 -11.02 4.04
C ILE A 78 -4.88 -12.34 4.49
N SER A 79 -4.71 -12.69 5.76
CA SER A 79 -5.43 -13.79 6.41
C SER A 79 -5.95 -13.32 7.76
N TYR A 80 -7.24 -13.46 7.99
CA TYR A 80 -7.89 -13.13 9.26
C TYR A 80 -7.68 -14.25 10.28
N TYR A 81 -7.68 -13.91 11.58
CA TYR A 81 -7.50 -14.94 12.62
C TYR A 81 -8.76 -15.80 12.83
N ASP A 82 -9.94 -15.25 12.54
CA ASP A 82 -11.13 -16.06 12.46
C ASP A 82 -11.16 -16.77 11.09
N ASN A 83 -10.97 -18.09 11.07
CA ASN A 83 -10.95 -18.92 9.85
C ASN A 83 -12.31 -18.95 9.09
N ARG A 84 -13.22 -18.03 9.42
CA ARG A 84 -14.52 -17.79 8.77
C ARG A 84 -14.44 -16.62 7.79
N THR A 85 -13.59 -15.62 8.05
CA THR A 85 -13.37 -14.49 7.14
C THR A 85 -12.34 -14.89 6.09
N PRO A 86 -12.67 -14.79 4.78
CA PRO A 86 -11.77 -15.25 3.73
C PRO A 86 -10.47 -14.46 3.63
N SER A 87 -9.40 -15.17 3.23
CA SER A 87 -8.17 -14.52 2.81
C SER A 87 -8.39 -13.68 1.56
N SER A 88 -7.67 -12.57 1.45
CA SER A 88 -7.54 -11.82 0.20
C SER A 88 -6.11 -11.88 -0.31
N THR A 89 -5.97 -11.94 -1.63
CA THR A 89 -4.68 -11.89 -2.33
C THR A 89 -4.65 -10.63 -3.18
N GLN A 90 -3.58 -9.86 -3.06
CA GLN A 90 -3.32 -8.69 -3.88
C GLN A 90 -1.98 -8.83 -4.57
N LYS A 91 -1.94 -8.40 -5.83
CA LYS A 91 -0.72 -8.26 -6.62
C LYS A 91 -0.59 -6.83 -7.09
N SER A 92 0.59 -6.27 -7.01
CA SER A 92 0.92 -4.94 -7.53
C SER A 92 2.06 -5.07 -8.52
N PHE A 93 1.97 -4.36 -9.65
CA PHE A 93 2.88 -4.48 -10.78
C PHE A 93 3.73 -3.23 -10.91
N TYR A 94 5.05 -3.38 -10.76
CA TYR A 94 5.99 -2.28 -10.66
C TYR A 94 7.03 -2.29 -11.78
N GLY A 95 7.51 -1.12 -12.20
CA GLY A 95 8.77 -1.03 -12.95
C GLY A 95 9.96 -1.41 -12.07
N SER A 96 11.12 -1.67 -12.68
CA SER A 96 12.37 -1.89 -11.95
C SER A 96 12.72 -0.69 -11.05
N ILE A 97 12.94 -0.94 -9.77
CA ILE A 97 13.19 0.11 -8.77
C ILE A 97 14.69 0.41 -8.75
N THR A 98 15.10 1.33 -9.61
CA THR A 98 16.51 1.72 -9.83
C THR A 98 16.90 3.04 -9.14
N GLY A 99 15.99 3.62 -8.33
CA GLY A 99 16.20 4.90 -7.67
C GLY A 99 15.08 5.24 -6.67
N PRO A 100 14.96 6.51 -6.24
CA PRO A 100 13.94 6.99 -5.32
C PRO A 100 12.59 7.23 -6.02
N GLU A 101 12.24 6.40 -7.01
CA GLU A 101 10.96 6.44 -7.72
C GLU A 101 10.44 5.00 -7.87
N ILE A 102 9.20 4.74 -7.47
CA ILE A 102 8.52 3.48 -7.77
C ILE A 102 7.44 3.75 -8.84
N ILE A 103 7.48 2.99 -9.94
CA ILE A 103 6.54 3.14 -11.06
C ILE A 103 5.50 2.02 -10.96
N TYR A 104 4.23 2.36 -10.86
CA TYR A 104 3.10 1.45 -10.70
C TYR A 104 2.28 1.38 -11.99
N TYR A 105 2.07 0.18 -12.52
CA TYR A 105 1.26 -0.03 -13.73
C TYR A 105 -0.18 -0.43 -13.43
N GLY A 106 -0.44 -0.94 -12.22
CA GLY A 106 -1.75 -1.34 -11.76
C GLY A 106 -1.70 -2.34 -10.62
N HIS A 107 -2.84 -2.95 -10.34
CA HIS A 107 -2.98 -3.98 -9.33
C HIS A 107 -4.05 -5.00 -9.70
N TYR A 108 -3.92 -6.19 -9.13
CA TYR A 108 -4.94 -7.23 -9.09
C TYR A 108 -5.31 -7.47 -7.62
N HIS A 109 -6.59 -7.59 -7.32
CA HIS A 109 -7.12 -7.98 -6.02
C HIS A 109 -8.08 -9.15 -6.20
N SER A 110 -8.04 -10.12 -5.29
CA SER A 110 -9.04 -11.17 -5.18
C SER A 110 -9.39 -11.41 -3.72
N PHE A 111 -10.68 -11.54 -3.43
CA PHE A 111 -11.24 -11.89 -2.12
C PHE A 111 -12.41 -12.85 -2.33
N GLY A 112 -12.57 -13.87 -1.48
CA GLY A 112 -13.61 -14.88 -1.70
C GLY A 112 -13.68 -15.97 -0.65
N SER A 113 -14.89 -16.37 -0.25
CA SER A 113 -15.13 -17.36 0.80
C SER A 113 -14.54 -18.75 0.49
N PHE A 114 -14.34 -19.56 1.54
CA PHE A 114 -13.86 -20.95 1.51
C PHE A 114 -14.65 -21.90 0.57
N LEU A 115 -15.81 -21.47 0.05
CA LEU A 115 -16.65 -22.23 -0.87
C LEU A 115 -16.60 -21.71 -2.34
N ASN A 116 -15.74 -20.76 -2.67
CA ASN A 116 -15.53 -20.16 -4.02
C ASN A 116 -16.77 -19.49 -4.68
N LEU A 117 -17.97 -19.63 -4.13
CA LEU A 117 -19.23 -19.09 -4.68
C LEU A 117 -19.29 -17.55 -4.71
N THR A 118 -18.47 -16.88 -3.92
CA THR A 118 -18.45 -15.41 -3.78
C THR A 118 -17.08 -14.80 -4.06
N ALA A 119 -16.19 -15.52 -4.76
CA ALA A 119 -14.90 -14.98 -5.16
C ALA A 119 -15.10 -13.79 -6.11
N VAL A 120 -14.58 -12.63 -5.74
CA VAL A 120 -14.55 -11.42 -6.58
C VAL A 120 -13.10 -11.09 -6.83
N SER A 121 -12.74 -10.89 -8.10
CA SER A 121 -11.48 -10.31 -8.50
C SER A 121 -11.65 -8.96 -9.17
N GLU A 122 -10.79 -8.01 -8.82
CA GLU A 122 -10.69 -6.68 -9.44
C GLU A 122 -9.30 -6.53 -10.07
N THR A 123 -9.23 -6.27 -11.37
CA THR A 123 -7.98 -5.90 -12.06
C THR A 123 -8.06 -4.43 -12.42
N THR A 124 -7.13 -3.63 -11.92
CA THR A 124 -7.04 -2.19 -12.19
C THR A 124 -5.79 -1.89 -12.99
N VAL A 125 -5.98 -1.26 -14.16
CA VAL A 125 -4.93 -0.78 -15.06
C VAL A 125 -4.93 0.75 -15.00
N TYR A 126 -3.76 1.37 -14.79
CA TYR A 126 -3.65 2.83 -14.77
C TYR A 126 -3.47 3.37 -16.19
N SER A 127 -4.18 4.44 -16.54
CA SER A 127 -4.16 5.03 -17.90
C SER A 127 -2.81 5.67 -18.24
N ALA A 128 -2.10 6.15 -17.21
CA ALA A 128 -0.66 6.37 -17.23
C ALA A 128 -0.07 5.64 -16.02
N PRO A 129 1.13 5.05 -16.10
CA PRO A 129 1.75 4.45 -14.94
C PRO A 129 1.99 5.53 -13.88
N PHE A 130 1.57 5.24 -12.65
CA PHE A 130 1.73 6.15 -11.54
C PHE A 130 3.20 6.15 -11.07
N VAL A 131 3.80 7.33 -10.92
CA VAL A 131 5.21 7.48 -10.52
C VAL A 131 5.31 8.05 -9.10
N GLU A 132 5.76 7.22 -8.17
CA GLU A 132 6.00 7.56 -6.77
C GLU A 132 7.40 8.16 -6.57
N ARG A 133 7.61 9.40 -7.04
CA ARG A 133 8.82 10.25 -6.77
C ARG A 133 8.98 10.74 -5.32
N ARG A 134 8.33 10.07 -4.38
CA ARG A 134 7.57 10.77 -3.33
C ARG A 134 8.29 10.75 -1.98
N TYR A 135 9.61 10.94 -1.98
CA TYR A 135 10.44 10.81 -0.77
C TYR A 135 11.07 12.11 -0.30
N THR A 136 10.82 13.26 -0.94
CA THR A 136 11.52 14.51 -0.60
C THR A 136 10.66 15.55 0.12
N MET A 137 9.38 15.27 0.42
CA MET A 137 8.50 16.24 1.08
C MET A 137 9.03 16.69 2.45
N LYS A 138 8.92 17.99 2.71
CA LYS A 138 9.25 18.66 3.98
C LYS A 138 8.03 18.70 4.89
N VAL A 139 8.25 18.81 6.19
CA VAL A 139 7.16 18.94 7.18
C VAL A 139 6.27 20.14 6.85
N GLY A 140 4.95 19.92 6.86
CA GLY A 140 3.95 20.94 6.55
C GLY A 140 3.56 21.00 5.07
N GLU A 141 4.33 20.42 4.16
CA GLU A 141 3.98 20.36 2.74
C GLU A 141 2.77 19.45 2.52
N SER A 142 1.88 19.87 1.61
CA SER A 142 0.82 19.06 1.04
C SER A 142 1.19 18.65 -0.38
N PHE A 143 0.63 17.55 -0.85
CA PHE A 143 0.60 17.21 -2.26
C PHE A 143 -0.82 16.85 -2.69
N ASP A 144 -1.11 17.10 -3.96
CA ASP A 144 -2.25 16.52 -4.64
C ASP A 144 -1.80 15.34 -5.50
N PHE A 145 -2.58 14.28 -5.47
CA PHE A 145 -2.47 13.12 -6.32
C PHE A 145 -3.75 13.01 -7.12
N SER A 146 -3.61 12.74 -8.41
CA SER A 146 -4.70 12.29 -9.27
C SER A 146 -4.20 11.10 -10.08
N ASN A 147 -4.98 10.03 -10.11
CA ASN A 147 -4.73 8.88 -10.97
C ASN A 147 -6.04 8.39 -11.55
N SER A 148 -6.02 8.03 -12.82
CA SER A 148 -7.17 7.48 -13.55
C SER A 148 -6.81 6.19 -14.24
N GLY A 149 -7.82 5.37 -14.51
CA GLY A 149 -7.61 4.05 -15.06
C GLY A 149 -8.91 3.32 -15.33
N LYS A 150 -8.77 2.05 -15.68
CA LYS A 150 -9.88 1.11 -15.88
C LYS A 150 -9.79 0.02 -14.84
N THR A 151 -10.90 -0.26 -14.16
CA THR A 151 -11.03 -1.44 -13.32
C THR A 151 -12.03 -2.39 -13.94
N ARG A 152 -11.60 -3.65 -14.10
CA ARG A 152 -12.43 -4.79 -14.46
C ARG A 152 -12.76 -5.58 -13.20
N ARG A 153 -14.04 -5.82 -12.93
CA ARG A 153 -14.51 -6.69 -11.83
C ARG A 153 -15.12 -7.96 -12.40
N GLU A 154 -14.75 -9.09 -11.80
CA GLU A 154 -15.17 -10.43 -12.21
C GLU A 154 -15.55 -11.26 -10.99
N SER A 155 -16.58 -12.10 -11.10
CA SER A 155 -16.98 -13.05 -10.04
C SER A 155 -17.81 -14.18 -10.67
N PRO A 156 -17.79 -15.43 -10.16
CA PRO A 156 -18.64 -16.51 -10.67
C PRO A 156 -20.15 -16.19 -10.64
N ALA A 157 -20.58 -15.24 -9.80
CA ALA A 157 -21.97 -14.87 -9.60
C ALA A 157 -22.43 -13.64 -10.41
N ILE A 158 -21.55 -12.95 -11.15
CA ILE A 158 -21.88 -11.72 -11.90
C ILE A 158 -21.29 -11.75 -13.31
N VAL A 159 -21.93 -11.04 -14.25
CA VAL A 159 -21.32 -10.75 -15.55
C VAL A 159 -20.11 -9.82 -15.33
N PRO A 160 -18.91 -10.15 -15.85
CA PRO A 160 -17.76 -9.25 -15.83
C PRO A 160 -18.10 -7.86 -16.36
N TYR A 161 -17.67 -6.82 -15.65
CA TYR A 161 -17.86 -5.44 -16.10
C TYR A 161 -16.62 -4.60 -15.87
N GLU A 162 -16.45 -3.61 -16.75
CA GLU A 162 -15.37 -2.64 -16.70
C GLU A 162 -15.95 -1.26 -16.44
N TYR A 163 -15.24 -0.46 -15.65
CA TYR A 163 -15.59 0.93 -15.40
C TYR A 163 -14.32 1.78 -15.32
N GLU A 164 -14.44 3.04 -15.75
CA GLU A 164 -13.38 4.02 -15.59
C GLU A 164 -13.46 4.65 -14.20
N TYR A 165 -12.30 4.96 -13.63
CA TYR A 165 -12.23 5.64 -12.34
C TYR A 165 -11.20 6.77 -12.40
N THR A 166 -11.42 7.77 -11.55
CA THR A 166 -10.42 8.78 -11.18
C THR A 166 -10.43 8.87 -9.66
N ILE A 167 -9.26 8.76 -9.03
CA ILE A 167 -9.06 9.01 -7.61
C ILE A 167 -8.23 10.28 -7.49
N VAL A 168 -8.71 11.22 -6.67
CA VAL A 168 -7.97 12.40 -6.25
C VAL A 168 -7.75 12.31 -4.74
N VAL A 169 -6.50 12.47 -4.30
CA VAL A 169 -6.10 12.43 -2.88
C VAL A 169 -5.21 13.62 -2.61
N THR A 170 -5.57 14.42 -1.60
CA THR A 170 -4.70 15.43 -1.02
C THR A 170 -4.21 14.90 0.32
N ALA A 171 -2.90 14.76 0.52
CA ALA A 171 -2.37 14.50 1.85
C ALA A 171 -1.14 15.35 2.18
N LYS A 172 -0.88 15.49 3.48
CA LYS A 172 0.12 16.40 4.04
C LYS A 172 1.09 15.66 4.94
N PHE A 173 2.37 15.96 4.84
CA PHE A 173 3.39 15.39 5.71
C PHE A 173 3.44 16.16 7.03
N GLU A 174 2.98 15.54 8.11
CA GLU A 174 2.94 16.15 9.45
C GLU A 174 4.27 16.03 10.21
N GLY A 175 5.22 15.26 9.67
CA GLY A 175 6.53 15.00 10.27
C GLY A 175 6.65 13.59 10.83
N PHE A 176 7.54 13.42 11.81
CA PHE A 176 7.79 12.11 12.42
C PHE A 176 7.04 11.95 13.74
N GLU A 177 6.59 10.74 14.02
CA GLU A 177 6.00 10.35 15.30
C GLU A 177 6.57 9.01 15.77
N GLU A 178 6.67 8.84 17.09
CA GLU A 178 7.05 7.57 17.70
C GLU A 178 5.83 6.65 17.81
N VAL A 179 5.89 5.49 17.16
CA VAL A 179 4.80 4.52 17.07
C VAL A 179 5.28 3.18 17.65
N SER A 180 4.51 2.61 18.59
CA SER A 180 4.81 1.30 19.16
C SER A 180 4.43 0.16 18.20
N ILE A 181 5.35 -0.77 17.99
CA ILE A 181 5.15 -2.04 17.30
C ILE A 181 5.55 -3.16 18.28
N GLY A 182 4.57 -3.78 18.92
CA GLY A 182 4.82 -4.78 19.96
C GLY A 182 5.47 -4.16 21.19
N ASP A 183 6.67 -4.64 21.53
CA ASP A 183 7.50 -4.20 22.66
C ASP A 183 8.47 -3.05 22.33
N ARG A 184 8.65 -2.72 21.04
CA ARG A 184 9.54 -1.65 20.57
C ARG A 184 8.77 -0.42 20.08
N THR A 185 9.48 0.71 20.01
CA THR A 185 9.02 1.93 19.36
C THR A 185 9.82 2.18 18.09
N VAL A 186 9.16 2.61 17.02
CA VAL A 186 9.80 3.04 15.77
C VAL A 186 9.44 4.50 15.46
N LYS A 187 10.36 5.21 14.80
CA LYS A 187 10.12 6.55 14.27
C LYS A 187 9.48 6.43 12.88
N ALA A 188 8.21 6.81 12.76
CA ALA A 188 7.43 6.68 11.54
C ALA A 188 7.04 8.06 10.97
N CYS A 189 6.80 8.14 9.67
CA CYS A 189 6.29 9.35 9.01
C CYS A 189 4.77 9.39 9.13
N LYS A 190 4.25 10.51 9.63
CA LYS A 190 2.82 10.77 9.79
C LYS A 190 2.29 11.59 8.62
N PHE A 191 1.21 11.12 8.00
CA PHE A 191 0.50 11.83 6.93
C PHE A 191 -0.96 12.02 7.29
N SER A 192 -1.52 13.18 6.95
CA SER A 192 -2.94 13.49 7.11
C SER A 192 -3.64 13.56 5.74
N GLU A 193 -4.78 12.89 5.60
CA GLU A 193 -5.62 12.90 4.39
C GLU A 193 -7.06 13.29 4.79
N GLY A 194 -7.34 14.60 4.78
CA GLY A 194 -8.58 15.14 5.34
C GLY A 194 -8.72 14.82 6.83
N LYS A 195 -9.62 13.91 7.18
CA LYS A 195 -9.80 13.39 8.56
C LYS A 195 -8.95 12.15 8.87
N LYS A 196 -8.40 11.48 7.86
CA LYS A 196 -7.63 10.25 8.03
C LYS A 196 -6.20 10.58 8.46
N THR A 197 -5.55 9.66 9.14
CA THR A 197 -4.12 9.75 9.45
C THR A 197 -3.45 8.40 9.27
N ASP A 198 -2.35 8.37 8.53
CA ASP A 198 -1.58 7.17 8.21
C ASP A 198 -0.14 7.35 8.71
N TRP A 199 0.43 6.29 9.31
CA TRP A 199 1.82 6.25 9.75
C TRP A 199 2.58 5.20 8.97
N HIS A 200 3.73 5.61 8.43
CA HIS A 200 4.56 4.79 7.56
C HIS A 200 5.98 4.63 8.08
N TYR A 201 6.48 3.39 8.04
CA TYR A 201 7.83 3.00 8.43
C TYR A 201 8.39 2.07 7.36
N ARG A 202 9.61 2.37 6.86
CA ARG A 202 10.29 1.62 5.79
C ARG A 202 9.36 1.21 4.63
N GLY A 203 8.76 2.15 3.91
CA GLY A 203 7.88 1.81 2.78
C GLY A 203 6.50 1.21 3.14
N MET A 204 6.23 0.87 4.40
CA MET A 204 5.04 0.16 4.84
C MET A 204 4.15 0.99 5.76
N ARG A 205 2.83 0.90 5.58
CA ARG A 205 1.85 1.47 6.51
C ARG A 205 1.77 0.62 7.77
N ILE A 206 2.09 1.20 8.93
CA ILE A 206 2.10 0.49 10.23
C ILE A 206 0.91 0.86 11.12
N GLN A 207 0.28 2.01 10.90
CA GLN A 207 -0.93 2.43 11.60
C GLN A 207 -1.79 3.28 10.68
N TRP A 208 -3.11 3.20 10.86
CA TRP A 208 -4.09 4.03 10.17
C TRP A 208 -5.27 4.32 11.09
N VAL A 209 -5.73 5.57 11.08
CA VAL A 209 -6.91 6.01 11.81
C VAL A 209 -7.85 6.75 10.85
N ASN A 210 -9.08 6.26 10.77
CA ASN A 210 -10.22 6.90 10.12
C ASN A 210 -11.34 7.10 11.16
N PRO A 211 -11.53 8.31 11.73
CA PRO A 211 -12.52 8.53 12.79
C PRO A 211 -13.96 8.31 12.33
N ASP A 212 -14.23 8.50 11.02
CA ASP A 212 -15.56 8.26 10.44
C ASP A 212 -15.83 6.76 10.21
N ARG A 213 -14.80 5.90 10.26
CA ARG A 213 -14.91 4.44 10.07
C ARG A 213 -13.95 3.67 10.99
N PRO A 214 -14.18 3.64 12.32
CA PRO A 214 -13.22 3.05 13.26
C PRO A 214 -12.93 1.55 13.06
N ALA A 215 -13.85 0.80 12.44
CA ALA A 215 -13.66 -0.61 12.08
C ALA A 215 -12.63 -0.82 10.94
N GLU A 216 -12.27 0.23 10.21
CA GLU A 216 -11.21 0.20 9.20
C GLU A 216 -9.81 0.42 9.80
N ASN A 217 -9.71 0.92 11.04
CA ASN A 217 -8.45 1.30 11.66
C ASN A 217 -7.46 0.14 11.70
N ILE A 218 -6.19 0.43 11.46
CA ILE A 218 -5.10 -0.55 11.46
C ILE A 218 -4.09 -0.18 12.52
N ARG A 219 -3.61 -1.18 13.28
CA ARG A 219 -2.44 -1.06 14.15
C ARG A 219 -1.58 -2.31 14.05
N THR A 220 -0.26 -2.12 13.92
CA THR A 220 0.70 -3.21 13.84
C THR A 220 1.13 -3.69 15.22
N LEU A 221 0.94 -4.98 15.48
CA LEU A 221 1.42 -5.66 16.69
C LEU A 221 2.81 -6.27 16.51
N SER A 222 3.17 -6.72 15.30
CA SER A 222 4.56 -7.10 14.98
C SER A 222 4.86 -6.89 13.50
N LEU A 223 6.05 -6.41 13.19
CA LEU A 223 6.58 -6.34 11.83
C LEU A 223 7.92 -7.08 11.79
N THR A 224 7.99 -8.16 11.00
CA THR A 224 9.17 -9.03 10.93
C THR A 224 9.56 -9.38 9.50
N ARG A 225 10.84 -9.65 9.26
CA ARG A 225 11.37 -10.20 8.00
C ARG A 225 12.25 -11.40 8.35
N ASN A 226 11.99 -12.55 7.73
CA ASN A 226 12.65 -13.82 8.10
C ASN A 226 12.53 -14.19 9.60
N GLY A 227 11.47 -13.74 10.29
CA GLY A 227 11.25 -13.96 11.72
C GLY A 227 11.90 -12.94 12.66
N GLU A 228 12.89 -12.17 12.18
CA GLU A 228 13.55 -11.10 12.93
C GLU A 228 12.74 -9.79 12.86
N ALA A 229 12.91 -8.89 13.83
CA ALA A 229 12.26 -7.58 13.83
C ALA A 229 12.76 -6.71 12.67
N TYR A 230 11.82 -6.15 11.89
CA TYR A 230 12.11 -5.35 10.69
C TYR A 230 12.12 -3.84 10.98
#